data_AF-A0A2N5PFW6-F1
#
_entry.id   AF-A0A2N5PFW6-F1
#
_cell.length_a   1.000
_cell.length_b   1.000
_cell.length_c   1.000
_cell.angle_alpha   90.00
_cell.angle_beta   90.00
_cell.angle_gamma   90.00
#
_symmetry.space_group_name_H-M   'P 1'
#
loop_
_entity.id
_entity.type
_entity.pdbx_description
1 polymer ?
#
loop_
_entity_poly.entity_id
_entity_poly.type
_entity_poly.pdbx_seq_one_letter_code
_entity_poly.pdbx_strand_id
1 'polypeptide(L)'
;MELIQKTIRYNQEGKKTFDQFYLDEDYNVPDAKQDVRRIIKGQGTVKIEDVKLVENYVRISGKLYFQILYVTDQGEPMPAVLDGKIPFEEMVYTEGEERTQYFVRNIRVEFGTTLVHSRKISIRAMIEMEVGCENLIEEETAVDLESSASIYKKQKPVNLLKLHTAKKDTYRIKEEITIPGTKESIGQVLLTDITGRKLEVRAAQDELLLRGELQIFCMYLSEEGKTDWLEQSVPYEGRIECSGATEGMYYDVQHALEDTLADVRMDEDGEMRIIGIEGTVSLRINLYEEEELNLLEDLYSLEQKVSYQTREAVYEELLLQNQSKCKIVENLSLPELKDDVLQICHSSGSVQIEHVETRAEKQGGILIEGILHVSFLYLKADDALPFGNWQGMVPFSYLLECPDMPKDVRYQLSNRVEQISVTMTGSDSVEVKAVLDFDVFLRKEVPMQVITEVSLEETDREELAKKPGIVGYMVKSGDDLWTLAKQYMTTEESIRQINHLENGKIKPGDKLIICKEIGM
;
A
#
# COMPACT_ATOMS: atom_id res chain seq x y z
N MET A 1 21.09 2.92 -39.94
CA MET A 1 21.42 2.70 -38.52
C MET A 1 20.11 2.66 -37.79
N GLU A 2 19.92 1.63 -36.99
CA GLU A 2 18.66 1.40 -36.28
C GLU A 2 19.01 1.08 -34.83
N LEU A 3 18.47 1.86 -33.90
CA LEU A 3 18.61 1.56 -32.48
C LEU A 3 17.70 0.37 -32.18
N ILE A 4 18.26 -0.66 -31.58
CA ILE A 4 17.47 -1.76 -31.04
C ILE A 4 17.00 -1.30 -29.68
N GLN A 5 15.69 -1.08 -29.58
CA GLN A 5 15.05 -0.57 -28.37
C GLN A 5 14.25 -1.67 -27.69
N LYS A 6 14.14 -1.55 -26.38
CA LYS A 6 13.28 -2.37 -25.54
C LYS A 6 12.33 -1.47 -24.77
N THR A 7 11.06 -1.87 -24.72
CA THR A 7 10.03 -1.16 -23.97
C THR A 7 10.05 -1.61 -22.51
N ILE A 8 10.23 -0.66 -21.62
CA ILE A 8 10.23 -0.85 -20.17
C ILE A 8 8.98 -0.16 -19.63
N ARG A 9 8.16 -0.92 -18.92
CA ARG A 9 6.94 -0.42 -18.28
C ARG A 9 7.17 -0.32 -16.79
N TYR A 10 6.74 0.78 -16.19
CA TYR A 10 6.74 0.92 -14.74
C TYR A 10 5.60 1.83 -14.30
N ASN A 11 5.25 1.71 -13.03
CA ASN A 11 4.18 2.48 -12.43
C ASN A 11 4.77 3.52 -11.49
N GLN A 12 4.59 4.79 -11.85
CA GLN A 12 5.07 5.91 -11.04
C GLN A 12 3.92 6.41 -10.17
N GLU A 13 4.03 6.21 -8.84
CA GLU A 13 3.15 6.90 -7.90
C GLU A 13 3.46 8.40 -7.94
N GLY A 14 2.40 9.20 -8.09
CA GLY A 14 2.49 10.64 -7.96
C GLY A 14 2.30 11.10 -6.51
N LYS A 15 2.16 12.40 -6.33
CA LYS A 15 2.00 13.02 -5.02
C LYS A 15 0.65 12.62 -4.40
N LYS A 16 0.71 12.12 -3.16
CA LYS A 16 -0.47 11.84 -2.33
C LYS A 16 -1.11 13.15 -1.87
N THR A 17 -2.43 13.20 -1.91
CA THR A 17 -3.20 14.34 -1.37
C THR A 17 -4.06 13.84 -0.22
N PHE A 18 -3.97 14.51 0.93
CA PHE A 18 -4.82 14.22 2.08
C PHE A 18 -5.99 15.19 2.07
N ASP A 19 -7.18 14.67 2.28
CA ASP A 19 -8.40 15.45 2.38
C ASP A 19 -9.18 15.05 3.63
N GLN A 20 -9.83 16.04 4.24
CA GLN A 20 -10.64 15.88 5.44
C GLN A 20 -11.90 16.74 5.33
N PHE A 21 -13.05 16.11 5.51
CA PHE A 21 -14.34 16.79 5.49
C PHE A 21 -15.26 16.28 6.59
N TYR A 22 -16.34 17.02 6.83
CA TYR A 22 -17.31 16.76 7.89
C TYR A 22 -18.71 16.56 7.33
N LEU A 23 -19.41 15.55 7.84
CA LEU A 23 -20.85 15.37 7.68
C LEU A 23 -21.50 15.66 9.05
N ASP A 24 -22.36 16.68 9.12
CA ASP A 24 -23.17 16.99 10.29
C ASP A 24 -24.65 17.01 9.87
N GLU A 25 -25.34 15.91 10.15
CA GLU A 25 -26.71 15.68 9.69
C GLU A 25 -27.62 15.24 10.83
N ASP A 26 -28.85 15.74 10.80
CA ASP A 26 -29.90 15.33 11.72
C ASP A 26 -30.65 14.11 11.17
N TYR A 27 -30.65 13.01 11.92
CA TYR A 27 -31.32 11.78 11.55
C TYR A 27 -32.54 11.51 12.44
N ASN A 28 -33.70 11.33 11.80
CA ASN A 28 -34.94 10.99 12.50
C ASN A 28 -35.03 9.48 12.71
N VAL A 29 -35.40 9.09 13.93
CA VAL A 29 -35.63 7.68 14.25
C VAL A 29 -36.91 7.21 13.54
N PRO A 30 -36.87 6.15 12.72
CA PRO A 30 -38.05 5.66 12.00
C PRO A 30 -39.17 5.23 12.94
N ASP A 31 -40.43 5.37 12.51
CA ASP A 31 -41.61 5.00 13.31
C ASP A 31 -41.64 3.52 13.75
N ALA A 32 -40.95 2.65 13.01
CA ALA A 32 -40.82 1.23 13.34
C ALA A 32 -39.88 0.96 14.54
N LYS A 33 -39.09 1.95 14.98
CA LYS A 33 -38.08 1.82 16.04
C LYS A 33 -38.57 2.53 17.31
N GLN A 34 -38.25 2.00 18.48
CA GLN A 34 -38.70 2.56 19.78
C GLN A 34 -37.92 3.81 20.21
N ASP A 35 -38.57 4.68 20.99
CA ASP A 35 -38.03 5.70 21.93
C ASP A 35 -36.50 5.67 22.14
N VAL A 36 -35.68 6.63 21.70
CA VAL A 36 -34.25 6.65 22.09
C VAL A 36 -34.10 7.35 23.44
N ARG A 37 -33.72 6.61 24.48
CA ARG A 37 -33.42 7.17 25.80
C ARG A 37 -31.98 7.65 25.91
N ARG A 38 -31.03 6.81 25.47
CA ARG A 38 -29.59 7.07 25.56
C ARG A 38 -28.83 6.29 24.50
N ILE A 39 -27.81 6.91 23.91
CA ILE A 39 -26.91 6.28 22.95
C ILE A 39 -25.78 5.57 23.73
N ILE A 40 -25.47 4.32 23.34
CA ILE A 40 -24.37 3.52 23.91
C ILE A 40 -23.13 3.64 23.02
N LYS A 41 -23.27 3.32 21.73
CA LYS A 41 -22.18 3.29 20.76
C LYS A 41 -22.70 3.66 19.38
N GLY A 42 -21.95 4.48 18.66
CA GLY A 42 -22.14 4.70 17.23
C GLY A 42 -20.90 4.23 16.47
N GLN A 43 -21.09 3.66 15.29
CA GLN A 43 -20.01 3.35 14.37
C GLN A 43 -20.39 3.76 12.95
N GLY A 44 -19.39 4.18 12.17
CA GLY A 44 -19.56 4.63 10.80
C GLY A 44 -18.48 4.07 9.88
N THR A 45 -18.86 3.62 8.70
CA THR A 45 -17.96 3.12 7.66
C THR A 45 -18.27 3.82 6.35
N VAL A 46 -17.23 4.28 5.66
CA VAL A 46 -17.38 4.92 4.36
C VAL A 46 -17.20 3.90 3.25
N LYS A 47 -18.11 3.94 2.27
CA LYS A 47 -17.96 3.24 1.00
C LYS A 47 -17.83 4.25 -0.13
N ILE A 48 -16.75 4.12 -0.91
CA ILE A 48 -16.55 4.90 -2.13
C ILE A 48 -17.31 4.23 -3.28
N GLU A 49 -18.10 5.02 -4.02
CA GLU A 49 -18.87 4.53 -5.17
C GLU A 49 -18.25 4.93 -6.51
N ASP A 50 -17.61 6.11 -6.57
CA ASP A 50 -17.01 6.64 -7.80
C ASP A 50 -15.86 7.59 -7.47
N VAL A 51 -14.80 7.53 -8.28
CA VAL A 51 -13.64 8.44 -8.23
C VAL A 51 -13.35 8.90 -9.65
N LYS A 52 -13.51 10.20 -9.92
CA LYS A 52 -13.35 10.76 -11.27
C LYS A 52 -12.59 12.07 -11.27
N LEU A 53 -11.68 12.23 -12.22
CA LEU A 53 -11.04 13.52 -12.52
C LEU A 53 -12.06 14.44 -13.21
N VAL A 54 -12.19 15.67 -12.70
CA VAL A 54 -13.03 16.74 -13.22
C VAL A 54 -12.20 18.03 -13.19
N GLU A 55 -11.66 18.41 -14.35
CA GLU A 55 -10.69 19.51 -14.48
C GLU A 55 -9.50 19.31 -13.52
N ASN A 56 -9.34 20.20 -12.52
CA ASN A 56 -8.26 20.15 -11.53
C ASN A 56 -8.72 19.56 -10.18
N TYR A 57 -9.79 18.75 -10.18
CA TYR A 57 -10.33 18.12 -8.98
C TYR A 57 -10.58 16.63 -9.21
N VAL A 58 -10.34 15.83 -8.17
CA VAL A 58 -10.84 14.47 -8.10
C VAL A 58 -12.15 14.50 -7.34
N ARG A 59 -13.25 14.26 -8.05
CA ARG A 59 -14.57 14.10 -7.45
C ARG A 59 -14.72 12.69 -6.90
N ILE A 60 -14.98 12.60 -5.60
CA ILE A 60 -15.15 11.35 -4.86
C ILE A 60 -16.58 11.32 -4.34
N SER A 61 -17.38 10.38 -4.83
CA SER A 61 -18.75 10.18 -4.33
C SER A 61 -18.87 8.85 -3.61
N GLY A 62 -19.61 8.85 -2.51
CA GLY A 62 -19.77 7.68 -1.68
C GLY A 62 -20.91 7.80 -0.68
N LYS A 63 -20.94 6.86 0.27
CA LYS A 63 -21.92 6.84 1.36
C LYS A 63 -21.22 6.50 2.66
N LEU A 64 -21.55 7.26 3.70
CA LEU A 64 -21.30 6.88 5.08
C LEU A 64 -22.44 5.97 5.52
N TYR A 65 -22.13 4.71 5.83
CA TYR A 65 -23.04 3.79 6.50
C TYR A 65 -22.80 3.87 7.99
N PHE A 66 -23.87 3.86 8.79
CA PHE A 66 -23.72 3.92 10.24
C PHE A 66 -24.66 2.96 10.96
N GLN A 67 -24.25 2.55 12.16
CA GLN A 67 -25.04 1.80 13.12
C GLN A 67 -24.91 2.44 14.51
N ILE A 68 -26.02 2.58 15.21
CA ILE A 68 -26.11 3.20 16.53
C ILE A 68 -26.81 2.22 17.46
N LEU A 69 -26.08 1.74 18.45
CA LEU A 69 -26.60 0.97 19.58
C LEU A 69 -27.11 1.95 20.65
N TYR A 70 -28.36 1.79 21.07
CA TYR A 70 -29.01 2.68 22.02
C TYR A 70 -29.92 1.91 22.99
N VAL A 71 -30.33 2.56 24.07
CA VAL A 71 -31.30 2.03 25.05
C VAL A 71 -32.65 2.69 24.81
N THR A 72 -33.71 1.88 24.85
CA THR A 72 -35.07 2.35 24.60
C THR A 72 -35.67 3.13 25.79
N ASP A 73 -36.61 4.04 25.50
CA ASP A 73 -37.25 4.94 26.48
C ASP A 73 -38.61 4.44 27.01
N GLN A 74 -39.19 3.42 26.36
CA GLN A 74 -40.52 2.91 26.72
C GLN A 74 -40.45 1.48 27.27
N GLY A 75 -40.99 1.28 28.48
CA GLY A 75 -41.03 -0.03 29.14
C GLY A 75 -39.78 -0.32 29.96
N GLU A 76 -39.38 -1.60 29.99
CA GLU A 76 -38.08 -2.00 30.54
C GLU A 76 -36.96 -1.58 29.57
N PRO A 77 -35.91 -0.89 30.05
CA PRO A 77 -34.81 -0.46 29.20
C PRO A 77 -34.16 -1.65 28.50
N MET A 78 -34.25 -1.70 27.17
CA MET A 78 -33.64 -2.75 26.37
C MET A 78 -32.70 -2.16 25.31
N PRO A 79 -31.62 -2.88 24.93
CA PRO A 79 -30.79 -2.49 23.80
C PRO A 79 -31.56 -2.56 22.48
N ALA A 80 -31.34 -1.58 21.60
CA ALA A 80 -31.88 -1.54 20.25
C ALA A 80 -30.85 -0.92 19.29
N VAL A 81 -31.06 -1.14 17.99
CA VAL A 81 -30.17 -0.65 16.93
C VAL A 81 -30.90 0.24 15.95
N LEU A 82 -30.21 1.30 15.54
CA LEU A 82 -30.57 2.18 14.44
C LEU A 82 -29.47 2.18 13.40
N ASP A 83 -29.81 1.85 12.16
CA ASP A 83 -28.92 1.86 11.01
C ASP A 83 -29.39 2.86 9.95
N GLY A 84 -28.45 3.32 9.13
CA GLY A 84 -28.75 4.27 8.06
C GLY A 84 -27.54 4.56 7.18
N LYS A 85 -27.75 5.46 6.22
CA LYS A 85 -26.70 5.90 5.30
C LYS A 85 -26.85 7.38 4.92
N ILE A 86 -25.73 8.06 4.79
CA ILE A 86 -25.64 9.47 4.37
C ILE A 86 -24.77 9.52 3.10
N PRO A 87 -25.32 9.91 1.93
CA PRO A 87 -24.52 10.11 0.74
C PRO A 87 -23.65 11.37 0.86
N PHE A 88 -22.47 11.34 0.25
CA PHE A 88 -21.59 12.49 0.15
C PHE A 88 -20.96 12.59 -1.24
N GLU A 89 -20.51 13.79 -1.58
CA GLU A 89 -19.68 14.08 -2.74
C GLU A 89 -18.62 15.10 -2.30
N GLU A 90 -17.35 14.76 -2.48
CA GLU A 90 -16.21 15.58 -2.07
C GLU A 90 -15.31 15.89 -3.27
N MET A 91 -14.68 17.07 -3.28
CA MET A 91 -13.89 17.58 -4.40
C MET A 91 -12.46 17.86 -3.95
N VAL A 92 -11.55 16.92 -4.21
CA VAL A 92 -10.16 17.03 -3.78
C VAL A 92 -9.33 17.68 -4.89
N TYR A 93 -8.70 18.82 -4.60
CA TYR A 93 -7.86 19.51 -5.59
C TYR A 93 -6.65 18.65 -6.00
N THR A 94 -6.35 18.63 -7.30
CA THR A 94 -5.20 17.94 -7.87
C THR A 94 -4.63 18.71 -9.07
N GLU A 95 -3.32 18.61 -9.30
CA GLU A 95 -2.66 19.12 -10.52
C GLU A 95 -2.74 18.08 -11.64
N GLY A 96 -3.94 17.55 -11.87
CA GLY A 96 -4.11 16.28 -12.59
C GLY A 96 -3.84 16.35 -14.08
N GLU A 97 -3.20 15.29 -14.58
CA GLU A 97 -3.05 15.02 -16.01
C GLU A 97 -4.07 13.94 -16.45
N GLU A 98 -4.55 14.00 -17.68
CA GLU A 98 -5.57 13.05 -18.19
C GLU A 98 -5.12 11.58 -18.17
N ARG A 99 -3.81 11.31 -18.12
CA ARG A 99 -3.24 9.95 -18.10
C ARG A 99 -3.05 9.37 -16.69
N THR A 100 -3.40 10.13 -15.65
CA THR A 100 -3.22 9.73 -14.26
C THR A 100 -4.43 8.99 -13.73
N GLN A 101 -4.20 7.83 -13.12
CA GLN A 101 -5.26 7.08 -12.45
C GLN A 101 -5.32 7.46 -10.97
N TYR A 102 -6.49 7.90 -10.52
CA TYR A 102 -6.76 8.24 -9.12
C TYR A 102 -7.46 7.11 -8.38
N PHE A 103 -7.19 7.04 -7.07
CA PHE A 103 -7.79 6.06 -6.17
C PHE A 103 -7.75 6.59 -4.74
N VAL A 104 -8.70 6.15 -3.93
CA VAL A 104 -8.76 6.47 -2.50
C VAL A 104 -8.14 5.33 -1.71
N ARG A 105 -7.33 5.66 -0.71
CA ARG A 105 -6.78 4.72 0.27
C ARG A 105 -6.82 5.34 1.67
N ASN A 106 -6.57 4.52 2.69
CA ASN A 106 -6.45 4.95 4.09
C ASN A 106 -7.62 5.82 4.59
N ILE A 107 -8.86 5.36 4.38
CA ILE A 107 -10.04 6.09 4.85
C ILE A 107 -10.19 5.89 6.36
N ARG A 108 -10.26 7.00 7.10
CA ARG A 108 -10.55 7.02 8.53
C ARG A 108 -11.84 7.78 8.78
N VAL A 109 -12.67 7.25 9.68
CA VAL A 109 -13.95 7.85 10.06
C VAL A 109 -13.97 8.05 11.56
N GLU A 110 -13.98 9.30 12.00
CA GLU A 110 -14.29 9.65 13.39
C GLU A 110 -15.78 9.90 13.49
N PHE A 111 -16.51 8.93 14.03
CA PHE A 111 -17.97 8.94 14.10
C PHE A 111 -18.45 9.28 15.51
N GLY A 112 -19.24 10.34 15.62
CA GLY A 112 -19.87 10.82 16.84
C GLY A 112 -21.38 10.96 16.66
N THR A 113 -22.13 10.68 17.72
CA THR A 113 -23.59 10.85 17.73
C THR A 113 -24.05 11.48 19.02
N THR A 114 -25.05 12.35 18.92
CA THR A 114 -25.64 13.03 20.08
C THR A 114 -27.16 12.99 19.99
N LEU A 115 -27.81 12.73 21.12
CA LEU A 115 -29.27 12.72 21.19
C LEU A 115 -29.79 14.15 21.25
N VAL A 116 -30.58 14.56 20.26
CA VAL A 116 -31.25 15.88 20.26
C VAL A 116 -32.56 15.79 21.05
N HIS A 117 -33.38 14.78 20.75
CA HIS A 117 -34.52 14.33 21.55
C HIS A 117 -34.84 12.87 21.20
N SER A 118 -35.84 12.26 21.83
CA SER A 118 -36.11 10.81 21.75
C SER A 118 -36.33 10.21 20.33
N ARG A 119 -36.60 11.05 19.32
CA ARG A 119 -36.82 10.68 17.91
C ARG A 119 -35.85 11.34 16.94
N LYS A 120 -34.82 12.05 17.43
CA LYS A 120 -33.89 12.81 16.58
C LYS A 120 -32.49 12.76 17.14
N ILE A 121 -31.56 12.31 16.31
CA ILE A 121 -30.14 12.13 16.62
C ILE A 121 -29.33 13.00 15.68
N SER A 122 -28.38 13.77 16.20
CA SER A 122 -27.39 14.47 15.38
C SER A 122 -26.20 13.54 15.18
N ILE A 123 -25.87 13.30 13.91
CA ILE A 123 -24.75 12.49 13.45
C ILE A 123 -23.64 13.43 13.00
N ARG A 124 -22.46 13.25 13.57
CA ARG A 124 -21.24 13.96 13.19
C ARG A 124 -20.19 12.95 12.78
N ALA A 125 -19.78 13.00 11.53
CA ALA A 125 -18.69 12.18 11.03
C ALA A 125 -17.63 13.07 10.42
N MET A 126 -16.40 12.95 10.92
CA MET A 126 -15.23 13.49 10.25
C MET A 126 -14.60 12.34 9.45
N ILE A 127 -14.42 12.58 8.15
CA ILE A 127 -13.87 11.59 7.22
C ILE A 127 -12.53 12.14 6.73
N GLU A 128 -11.48 11.37 6.96
CA GLU A 128 -10.13 11.58 6.44
C GLU A 128 -9.87 10.54 5.36
N MET A 129 -9.28 10.96 4.24
CA MET A 129 -8.88 10.03 3.19
C MET A 129 -7.60 10.48 2.48
N GLU A 130 -6.85 9.49 2.00
CA GLU A 130 -5.67 9.72 1.16
C GLU A 130 -6.05 9.43 -0.30
N VAL A 131 -5.92 10.44 -1.14
CA VAL A 131 -6.06 10.30 -2.59
C VAL A 131 -4.68 10.02 -3.18
N GLY A 132 -4.52 8.80 -3.66
CA GLY A 132 -3.35 8.37 -4.41
C GLY A 132 -3.54 8.57 -5.91
N CYS A 133 -2.42 8.76 -6.61
CA CYS A 133 -2.41 8.85 -8.05
C CYS A 133 -1.24 8.06 -8.63
N GLU A 134 -1.46 7.44 -9.78
CA GLU A 134 -0.47 6.60 -10.47
C GLU A 134 -0.46 6.88 -11.96
N ASN A 135 0.75 6.92 -12.51
CA ASN A 135 1.01 7.06 -13.93
C ASN A 135 1.68 5.78 -14.45
N LEU A 136 1.01 5.13 -15.40
CA LEU A 136 1.64 4.07 -16.16
C LEU A 136 2.57 4.70 -17.20
N ILE A 137 3.86 4.46 -17.06
CA ILE A 137 4.89 4.97 -17.98
C ILE A 137 5.43 3.81 -18.80
N GLU A 138 5.52 4.05 -20.11
CA GLU A 138 6.20 3.17 -21.05
C GLU A 138 7.39 3.92 -21.63
N GLU A 139 8.59 3.39 -21.39
CA GLU A 139 9.84 3.97 -21.87
C GLU A 139 10.50 3.07 -22.91
N GLU A 140 10.82 3.62 -24.08
CA GLU A 140 11.69 2.96 -25.04
C GLU A 140 13.15 3.24 -24.70
N THR A 141 13.92 2.16 -24.55
CA THR A 141 15.30 2.20 -24.08
C THR A 141 16.22 1.51 -25.06
N ALA A 142 17.25 2.22 -25.54
CA ALA A 142 18.25 1.63 -26.42
C ALA A 142 19.10 0.59 -25.66
N VAL A 143 19.10 -0.65 -26.16
CA VAL A 143 19.94 -1.75 -25.65
C VAL A 143 21.07 -2.07 -26.61
N ASP A 144 20.89 -1.76 -27.90
CA ASP A 144 21.90 -2.00 -28.92
C ASP A 144 21.72 -1.06 -30.14
N LEU A 145 22.67 -1.08 -31.06
CA LEU A 145 22.66 -0.34 -32.32
C LEU A 145 23.04 -1.24 -33.49
N GLU A 146 22.16 -1.37 -34.48
CA GLU A 146 22.47 -2.02 -35.74
C GLU A 146 23.03 -1.00 -36.75
N SER A 147 24.25 -1.27 -37.23
CA SER A 147 24.97 -0.40 -38.17
C SER A 147 25.79 -1.24 -39.14
N SER A 148 25.92 -0.73 -40.37
CA SER A 148 26.86 -1.27 -41.36
C SER A 148 28.30 -0.83 -41.09
N ALA A 149 28.51 0.20 -40.26
CA ALA A 149 29.83 0.70 -39.88
C ALA A 149 30.33 -0.01 -38.61
N SER A 150 31.66 -0.12 -38.48
CA SER A 150 32.32 -0.68 -37.29
C SER A 150 32.14 0.26 -36.09
N ILE A 151 31.18 -0.05 -35.22
CA ILE A 151 30.87 0.72 -34.01
C ILE A 151 31.15 -0.13 -32.78
N TYR A 152 31.98 0.41 -31.88
CA TYR A 152 32.23 -0.11 -30.55
C TYR A 152 31.15 0.41 -29.62
N LYS A 153 30.68 -0.46 -28.71
CA LYS A 153 29.52 -0.21 -27.85
C LYS A 153 29.89 -0.47 -26.40
N LYS A 154 29.58 0.48 -25.52
CA LYS A 154 29.66 0.30 -24.07
C LYS A 154 28.26 0.00 -23.57
N GLN A 155 28.12 -1.13 -22.92
CA GLN A 155 26.88 -1.54 -22.30
C GLN A 155 27.01 -1.51 -20.78
N LYS A 156 25.93 -1.10 -20.12
CA LYS A 156 25.83 -1.08 -18.66
C LYS A 156 24.79 -2.11 -18.23
N PRO A 157 25.18 -3.18 -17.52
CA PRO A 157 24.23 -4.09 -16.93
C PRO A 157 23.46 -3.38 -15.81
N VAL A 158 22.14 -3.52 -15.86
CA VAL A 158 21.19 -3.03 -14.85
C VAL A 158 20.16 -4.13 -14.62
N ASN A 159 19.67 -4.30 -13.40
CA ASN A 159 18.58 -5.21 -13.12
C ASN A 159 17.33 -4.35 -12.98
N LEU A 160 16.38 -4.31 -13.89
CA LEU A 160 15.27 -3.36 -13.80
C LEU A 160 14.00 -4.03 -13.31
N LEU A 161 13.28 -3.34 -12.44
CA LEU A 161 11.96 -3.76 -12.00
C LEU A 161 10.92 -3.28 -13.01
N LYS A 162 10.34 -4.22 -13.75
CA LYS A 162 9.36 -3.94 -14.81
C LYS A 162 7.97 -4.34 -14.35
N LEU A 163 7.01 -3.45 -14.60
CA LEU A 163 5.60 -3.75 -14.38
C LEU A 163 5.11 -4.73 -15.45
N HIS A 164 4.74 -5.93 -15.01
CA HIS A 164 4.14 -6.96 -15.84
C HIS A 164 2.63 -6.74 -15.97
N THR A 165 1.92 -6.58 -14.85
CA THR A 165 0.45 -6.43 -14.81
C THR A 165 0.06 -5.32 -13.84
N ALA A 166 -0.84 -4.42 -14.27
CA ALA A 166 -1.63 -3.57 -13.38
C ALA A 166 -3.11 -3.91 -13.54
N LYS A 167 -3.78 -4.33 -12.47
CA LYS A 167 -5.16 -4.80 -12.49
C LYS A 167 -5.91 -4.39 -11.23
N LYS A 168 -7.19 -4.06 -11.38
CA LYS A 168 -8.16 -3.99 -10.29
C LYS A 168 -9.09 -5.19 -10.38
N ASP A 169 -9.34 -5.86 -9.26
CA ASP A 169 -10.26 -7.00 -9.18
C ASP A 169 -10.90 -7.07 -7.80
N THR A 170 -11.86 -7.98 -7.62
CA THR A 170 -12.55 -8.17 -6.34
C THR A 170 -12.70 -9.65 -6.02
N TYR A 171 -12.48 -10.03 -4.77
CA TYR A 171 -12.79 -11.36 -4.26
C TYR A 171 -14.01 -11.31 -3.34
N ARG A 172 -15.02 -12.15 -3.60
CA ARG A 172 -16.22 -12.23 -2.76
C ARG A 172 -16.07 -13.34 -1.75
N ILE A 173 -16.11 -12.98 -0.47
CA ILE A 173 -16.10 -13.88 0.67
C ILE A 173 -17.55 -14.29 0.94
N LYS A 174 -17.75 -15.60 1.14
CA LYS A 174 -19.01 -16.20 1.57
C LYS A 174 -18.70 -17.28 2.59
N GLU A 175 -18.83 -16.93 3.85
CA GLU A 175 -18.57 -17.83 4.97
C GLU A 175 -19.77 -17.85 5.91
N GLU A 176 -19.77 -18.76 6.87
CA GLU A 176 -20.78 -18.80 7.92
C GLU A 176 -20.18 -19.23 9.25
N ILE A 177 -20.78 -18.79 10.34
CA ILE A 177 -20.49 -19.28 11.70
C ILE A 177 -21.77 -19.76 12.36
N THR A 178 -21.64 -20.78 13.19
CA THR A 178 -22.74 -21.33 13.97
C THR A 178 -22.60 -20.91 15.43
N ILE A 179 -23.69 -20.43 16.01
CA ILE A 179 -23.75 -20.12 17.43
C ILE A 179 -23.61 -21.41 18.24
N PRO A 180 -22.66 -21.49 19.19
CA PRO A 180 -22.50 -22.65 20.04
C PRO A 180 -23.78 -22.98 20.82
N GLY A 181 -24.07 -24.27 21.00
CA GLY A 181 -25.23 -24.74 21.77
C GLY A 181 -25.28 -24.29 23.24
N THR A 182 -24.18 -23.73 23.76
CA THR A 182 -24.12 -23.12 25.11
C THR A 182 -24.75 -21.72 25.17
N LYS A 183 -25.05 -21.11 24.02
CA LYS A 183 -25.71 -19.80 23.90
C LYS A 183 -27.14 -19.98 23.38
N GLU A 184 -28.01 -19.02 23.69
CA GLU A 184 -29.40 -19.00 23.19
C GLU A 184 -29.45 -18.64 21.69
N SER A 185 -30.52 -19.03 21.00
CA SER A 185 -30.74 -18.68 19.58
C SER A 185 -30.92 -17.17 19.41
N ILE A 186 -30.61 -16.64 18.22
CA ILE A 186 -30.79 -15.22 17.91
C ILE A 186 -32.28 -14.92 17.72
N GLY A 187 -32.84 -14.07 18.58
CA GLY A 187 -34.11 -13.41 18.32
C GLY A 187 -33.95 -12.17 17.44
N GLN A 188 -33.03 -11.27 17.79
CA GLN A 188 -32.77 -10.03 17.05
C GLN A 188 -31.30 -9.64 17.09
N VAL A 189 -30.71 -9.35 15.93
CA VAL A 189 -29.35 -8.78 15.85
C VAL A 189 -29.35 -7.32 16.29
N LEU A 190 -28.41 -6.96 17.16
CA LEU A 190 -28.20 -5.60 17.67
C LEU A 190 -27.00 -4.93 16.99
N LEU A 191 -25.83 -5.56 16.98
CA LEU A 191 -24.63 -4.96 16.44
C LEU A 191 -23.78 -6.04 15.77
N THR A 192 -23.26 -5.71 14.59
CA THR A 192 -22.32 -6.56 13.87
C THR A 192 -21.11 -5.74 13.49
N ASP A 193 -19.93 -6.27 13.75
CA ASP A 193 -18.68 -5.72 13.24
C ASP A 193 -17.92 -6.82 12.51
N ILE A 194 -17.63 -6.61 11.23
CA ILE A 194 -16.89 -7.53 10.38
C ILE A 194 -15.65 -6.79 9.89
N THR A 195 -14.49 -7.21 10.39
CA THR A 195 -13.22 -6.58 10.08
C THR A 195 -12.27 -7.56 9.40
N GLY A 196 -11.52 -7.10 8.40
CA GLY A 196 -10.43 -7.85 7.81
C GLY A 196 -9.21 -7.75 8.73
N ARG A 197 -8.71 -8.89 9.22
CA ARG A 197 -7.55 -8.94 10.12
C ARG A 197 -6.27 -9.19 9.35
N LYS A 198 -6.23 -10.31 8.65
CA LYS A 198 -5.05 -10.78 7.92
C LYS A 198 -5.41 -11.02 6.46
N LEU A 199 -4.50 -10.67 5.55
CA LEU A 199 -4.55 -11.10 4.16
C LEU A 199 -3.12 -11.35 3.65
N GLU A 200 -2.80 -12.61 3.43
CA GLU A 200 -1.61 -13.03 2.70
C GLU A 200 -1.97 -13.18 1.21
N VAL A 201 -1.17 -12.57 0.35
CA VAL A 201 -1.27 -12.70 -1.11
C VAL A 201 -0.02 -13.40 -1.59
N ARG A 202 -0.15 -14.36 -2.51
CA ARG A 202 1.00 -15.04 -3.13
C ARG A 202 0.77 -15.19 -4.62
N ALA A 203 1.76 -14.79 -5.43
CA ALA A 203 1.76 -15.06 -6.86
C ALA A 203 2.01 -16.55 -7.14
N ALA A 204 1.17 -17.13 -8.00
CA ALA A 204 1.26 -18.47 -8.54
C ALA A 204 1.11 -18.41 -10.07
N GLN A 205 1.13 -19.57 -10.74
CA GLN A 205 1.01 -19.63 -12.20
C GLN A 205 -0.36 -19.11 -12.66
N ASP A 206 -0.37 -17.98 -13.36
CA ASP A 206 -1.55 -17.29 -13.91
C ASP A 206 -2.61 -16.83 -12.88
N GLU A 207 -2.29 -16.88 -11.58
CA GLU A 207 -3.21 -16.49 -10.51
C GLU A 207 -2.50 -15.91 -9.27
N LEU A 208 -3.24 -15.14 -8.47
CA LEU A 208 -2.86 -14.77 -7.11
C LEU A 208 -3.69 -15.57 -6.11
N LEU A 209 -3.02 -16.23 -5.18
CA LEU A 209 -3.64 -16.95 -4.06
C LEU A 209 -3.85 -15.98 -2.89
N LEU A 210 -5.06 -15.96 -2.36
CA LEU A 210 -5.46 -15.15 -1.22
C LEU A 210 -5.71 -16.06 -0.02
N ARG A 211 -5.13 -15.73 1.13
CA ARG A 211 -5.43 -16.36 2.42
C ARG A 211 -5.66 -15.28 3.46
N GLY A 212 -6.90 -15.14 3.89
CA GLY A 212 -7.24 -14.11 4.86
C GLY A 212 -8.03 -14.62 6.03
N GLU A 213 -8.25 -13.72 6.98
CA GLU A 213 -9.00 -13.97 8.20
C GLU A 213 -9.90 -12.76 8.47
N LEU A 214 -11.20 -13.02 8.62
CA LEU A 214 -12.18 -12.07 9.12
C LEU A 214 -12.29 -12.22 10.62
N GLN A 215 -12.44 -11.12 11.36
CA GLN A 215 -12.99 -11.16 12.71
C GLN A 215 -14.41 -10.66 12.68
N ILE A 216 -15.28 -11.40 13.35
CA ILE A 216 -16.71 -11.16 13.38
C ILE A 216 -17.12 -11.01 14.82
N PHE A 217 -17.69 -9.87 15.12
CA PHE A 217 -18.42 -9.63 16.34
C PHE A 217 -19.91 -9.55 16.03
N CYS A 218 -20.72 -10.29 16.77
CA CYS A 218 -22.17 -10.22 16.70
C CYS A 218 -22.76 -10.13 18.10
N MET A 219 -23.52 -9.07 18.36
CA MET A 219 -24.31 -8.85 19.56
C MET A 219 -25.78 -8.95 19.21
N TYR A 220 -26.55 -9.67 20.02
CA TYR A 220 -27.96 -9.97 19.74
C TYR A 220 -28.79 -10.09 21.01
N LEU A 221 -30.11 -9.99 20.84
CA LEU A 221 -31.11 -10.43 21.82
C LEU A 221 -31.52 -11.85 21.48
N SER A 222 -31.62 -12.70 22.49
CA SER A 222 -32.21 -14.03 22.35
C SER A 222 -33.72 -13.97 22.16
N GLU A 223 -34.34 -15.10 21.86
CA GLU A 223 -35.81 -15.22 21.81
C GLU A 223 -36.49 -14.86 23.15
N GLU A 224 -35.79 -15.06 24.27
CA GLU A 224 -36.25 -14.66 25.60
C GLU A 224 -35.93 -13.19 25.95
N GLY A 225 -35.32 -12.44 25.03
CA GLY A 225 -34.96 -11.04 25.22
C GLY A 225 -33.68 -10.81 26.03
N LYS A 226 -32.87 -11.85 26.28
CA LYS A 226 -31.57 -11.70 26.95
C LYS A 226 -30.52 -11.23 25.95
N THR A 227 -29.65 -10.32 26.37
CA THR A 227 -28.54 -9.88 25.50
C THR A 227 -27.37 -10.84 25.60
N ASP A 228 -26.84 -11.26 24.45
CA ASP A 228 -25.61 -12.05 24.35
C ASP A 228 -24.77 -11.61 23.14
N TRP A 229 -23.52 -12.03 23.09
CA TRP A 229 -22.61 -11.75 22.00
C TRP A 229 -21.66 -12.91 21.72
N LEU A 230 -21.04 -12.88 20.55
CA LEU A 230 -19.94 -13.75 20.16
C LEU A 230 -18.90 -12.96 19.37
N GLU A 231 -17.66 -13.38 19.49
CA GLU A 231 -16.55 -12.88 18.70
C GLU A 231 -15.76 -14.08 18.17
N GLN A 232 -15.60 -14.19 16.86
CA GLN A 232 -14.98 -15.34 16.22
C GLN A 232 -14.15 -14.93 15.00
N SER A 233 -13.01 -15.60 14.83
CA SER A 233 -12.20 -15.55 13.62
C SER A 233 -12.67 -16.55 12.58
N VAL A 234 -12.79 -16.11 11.34
CA VAL A 234 -13.21 -16.92 10.19
C VAL A 234 -12.17 -16.82 9.08
N PRO A 235 -11.39 -17.89 8.83
CA PRO A 235 -10.45 -17.91 7.73
C PRO A 235 -11.19 -18.05 6.39
N TYR A 236 -10.64 -17.45 5.34
CA TYR A 236 -11.10 -17.63 3.97
C TYR A 236 -9.90 -17.82 3.04
N GLU A 237 -10.09 -18.63 2.01
CA GLU A 237 -9.11 -18.81 0.94
C GLU A 237 -9.75 -18.46 -0.40
N GLY A 238 -8.99 -17.82 -1.28
CA GLY A 238 -9.45 -17.36 -2.57
C GLY A 238 -8.37 -17.37 -3.63
N ARG A 239 -8.78 -17.15 -4.88
CA ARG A 239 -7.87 -16.97 -6.01
C ARG A 239 -8.37 -15.86 -6.92
N ILE A 240 -7.44 -15.12 -7.49
CA ILE A 240 -7.70 -14.11 -8.51
C ILE A 240 -6.92 -14.46 -9.75
N GLU A 241 -7.62 -14.55 -10.88
CA GLU A 241 -6.98 -14.75 -12.18
C GLU A 241 -6.06 -13.56 -12.50
N CYS A 242 -4.80 -13.84 -12.76
CA CYS A 242 -3.78 -12.87 -13.10
C CYS A 242 -2.84 -13.47 -14.13
N SER A 243 -3.27 -13.44 -15.40
CA SER A 243 -2.53 -14.05 -16.50
C SER A 243 -1.09 -13.54 -16.57
N GLY A 244 -0.15 -14.48 -16.76
CA GLY A 244 1.29 -14.25 -16.78
C GLY A 244 1.94 -14.13 -15.40
N ALA A 245 1.17 -14.21 -14.30
CA ALA A 245 1.76 -14.31 -12.97
C ALA A 245 2.56 -15.60 -12.83
N THR A 246 3.69 -15.53 -12.15
CA THR A 246 4.54 -16.69 -11.85
C THR A 246 5.06 -16.62 -10.42
N GLU A 247 5.50 -17.77 -9.91
CA GLU A 247 6.20 -17.83 -8.62
C GLU A 247 7.53 -17.08 -8.72
N GLY A 248 7.75 -16.12 -7.81
CA GLY A 248 8.95 -15.28 -7.79
C GLY A 248 8.75 -13.86 -8.32
N MET A 249 7.61 -13.55 -8.93
CA MET A 249 7.24 -12.16 -9.22
C MET A 249 7.00 -11.37 -7.93
N TYR A 250 7.37 -10.10 -7.97
CA TYR A 250 7.14 -9.15 -6.90
C TYR A 250 5.79 -8.47 -7.10
N TYR A 251 5.18 -7.99 -6.02
CA TYR A 251 3.87 -7.36 -6.12
C TYR A 251 3.66 -6.29 -5.05
N ASP A 252 2.92 -5.27 -5.45
CA ASP A 252 2.26 -4.31 -4.57
C ASP A 252 0.75 -4.53 -4.69
N VAL A 253 0.13 -4.97 -3.58
CA VAL A 253 -1.30 -5.29 -3.53
C VAL A 253 -1.97 -4.48 -2.45
N GLN A 254 -2.69 -3.44 -2.88
CA GLN A 254 -3.55 -2.66 -2.02
C GLN A 254 -4.93 -3.33 -1.95
N HIS A 255 -5.48 -3.42 -0.74
CA HIS A 255 -6.77 -4.08 -0.54
C HIS A 255 -7.60 -3.42 0.55
N ALA A 256 -8.92 -3.51 0.41
CA ALA A 256 -9.89 -3.11 1.41
C ALA A 256 -11.02 -4.14 1.50
N LEU A 257 -11.54 -4.35 2.71
CA LEU A 257 -12.76 -5.12 2.90
C LEU A 257 -13.95 -4.16 2.82
N GLU A 258 -14.83 -4.41 1.86
CA GLU A 258 -16.00 -3.60 1.54
C GLU A 258 -17.26 -4.48 1.53
N ASP A 259 -18.44 -3.86 1.53
CA ASP A 259 -19.73 -4.55 1.37
C ASP A 259 -19.93 -5.73 2.33
N THR A 260 -19.56 -5.54 3.58
CA THR A 260 -19.77 -6.56 4.61
C THR A 260 -21.24 -6.64 4.98
N LEU A 261 -21.75 -7.87 5.09
CA LEU A 261 -23.11 -8.18 5.48
C LEU A 261 -23.10 -9.40 6.39
N ALA A 262 -23.88 -9.33 7.46
CA ALA A 262 -24.21 -10.47 8.29
C ALA A 262 -25.72 -10.74 8.18
N ASP A 263 -26.10 -11.97 7.85
CA ASP A 263 -27.48 -12.40 7.80
C ASP A 263 -27.70 -13.63 8.68
N VAL A 264 -28.82 -13.69 9.39
CA VAL A 264 -29.11 -14.79 10.32
C VAL A 264 -30.04 -15.79 9.66
N ARG A 265 -29.74 -17.08 9.81
CA ARG A 265 -30.48 -18.19 9.24
C ARG A 265 -30.77 -19.26 10.29
N MET A 266 -31.77 -20.08 9.98
CA MET A 266 -32.10 -21.26 10.75
C MET A 266 -31.03 -22.34 10.56
N ASP A 267 -30.70 -23.06 11.62
CA ASP A 267 -29.92 -24.29 11.57
C ASP A 267 -30.78 -25.52 11.24
N GLU A 268 -30.19 -26.71 11.33
CA GLU A 268 -30.88 -27.98 11.06
C GLU A 268 -32.05 -28.26 12.02
N ASP A 269 -32.04 -27.67 13.21
CA ASP A 269 -33.07 -27.81 14.25
C ASP A 269 -34.17 -26.74 14.12
N GLY A 270 -34.02 -25.79 13.18
CA GLY A 270 -34.96 -24.70 12.94
C GLY A 270 -34.75 -23.49 13.87
N GLU A 271 -33.65 -23.44 14.60
CA GLU A 271 -33.29 -22.33 15.48
C GLU A 271 -32.40 -21.32 14.76
N MET A 272 -32.58 -20.03 15.03
CA MET A 272 -31.79 -18.95 14.41
C MET A 272 -30.34 -18.92 14.95
N ARG A 273 -29.49 -19.81 14.46
CA ARG A 273 -28.11 -20.02 14.96
C ARG A 273 -27.02 -19.87 13.92
N ILE A 274 -27.34 -19.74 12.65
CA ILE A 274 -26.33 -19.56 11.60
C ILE A 274 -26.21 -18.07 11.28
N ILE A 275 -25.00 -17.54 11.30
CA ILE A 275 -24.69 -16.19 10.81
C ILE A 275 -23.94 -16.36 9.49
N GLY A 276 -24.62 -16.12 8.39
CA GLY A 276 -24.04 -15.99 7.06
C GLY A 276 -23.28 -14.68 6.94
N ILE A 277 -22.10 -14.73 6.33
CA ILE A 277 -21.16 -13.64 6.22
C ILE A 277 -20.85 -13.45 4.75
N GLU A 278 -21.18 -12.27 4.24
CA GLU A 278 -20.75 -11.82 2.92
C GLU A 278 -19.80 -10.63 3.08
N GLY A 279 -18.79 -10.57 2.22
CA GLY A 279 -17.86 -9.45 2.15
C GLY A 279 -17.16 -9.42 0.80
N THR A 280 -16.72 -8.25 0.37
CA THR A 280 -15.98 -8.09 -0.88
C THR A 280 -14.60 -7.50 -0.58
N VAL A 281 -13.55 -8.25 -0.88
CA VAL A 281 -12.18 -7.72 -0.83
C VAL A 281 -11.91 -7.04 -2.17
N SER A 282 -11.84 -5.71 -2.18
CA SER A 282 -11.39 -4.95 -3.34
C SER A 282 -9.87 -4.99 -3.39
N LEU A 283 -9.31 -5.30 -4.55
CA LEU A 283 -7.88 -5.53 -4.74
C LEU A 283 -7.37 -4.70 -5.91
N ARG A 284 -6.26 -4.01 -5.66
CA ARG A 284 -5.49 -3.30 -6.66
C ARG A 284 -4.10 -3.89 -6.69
N ILE A 285 -3.78 -4.49 -7.83
CA ILE A 285 -2.66 -5.40 -8.01
C ILE A 285 -1.70 -4.77 -9.01
N ASN A 286 -0.46 -4.55 -8.58
CA ASN A 286 0.68 -4.26 -9.44
C ASN A 286 1.67 -5.42 -9.32
N LEU A 287 1.88 -6.16 -10.40
CA LEU A 287 2.79 -7.30 -10.47
C LEU A 287 4.04 -6.92 -11.26
N TYR A 288 5.20 -7.23 -10.71
CA TYR A 288 6.50 -6.84 -11.23
C TYR A 288 7.42 -8.04 -11.45
N GLU A 289 8.24 -7.94 -12.49
CA GLU A 289 9.31 -8.87 -12.80
C GLU A 289 10.66 -8.13 -12.74
N GLU A 290 11.69 -8.79 -12.24
CA GLU A 290 13.07 -8.32 -12.39
C GLU A 290 13.63 -8.79 -13.73
N GLU A 291 14.20 -7.86 -14.47
CA GLU A 291 14.79 -8.13 -15.77
C GLU A 291 16.20 -7.57 -15.88
N GLU A 292 17.19 -8.45 -16.05
CA GLU A 292 18.57 -8.04 -16.32
C GLU A 292 18.69 -7.52 -17.76
N LEU A 293 19.11 -6.27 -17.89
CA LEU A 293 19.25 -5.57 -19.16
C LEU A 293 20.64 -4.97 -19.31
N ASN A 294 21.18 -5.05 -20.52
CA ASN A 294 22.42 -4.37 -20.90
C ASN A 294 22.04 -3.12 -21.69
N LEU A 295 21.98 -1.97 -21.01
CA LEU A 295 21.62 -0.71 -21.64
C LEU A 295 22.80 -0.13 -22.41
N LEU A 296 22.52 0.46 -23.57
CA LEU A 296 23.54 1.11 -24.39
C LEU A 296 23.94 2.45 -23.74
N GLU A 297 25.15 2.51 -23.20
CA GLU A 297 25.66 3.65 -22.43
C GLU A 297 26.49 4.61 -23.31
N ASP A 298 27.33 4.06 -24.19
CA ASP A 298 28.20 4.86 -25.06
C ASP A 298 28.53 4.11 -26.36
N LEU A 299 28.92 4.87 -27.38
CA LEU A 299 29.28 4.45 -28.71
C LEU A 299 30.53 5.20 -29.19
N TYR A 300 31.41 4.51 -29.93
CA TYR A 300 32.42 5.17 -30.76
C TYR A 300 32.82 4.32 -31.97
N SER A 301 33.51 4.92 -32.93
CA SER A 301 34.06 4.24 -34.11
C SER A 301 35.50 4.71 -34.35
N LEU A 302 36.29 3.85 -34.98
CA LEU A 302 37.65 4.18 -35.42
C LEU A 302 37.69 4.80 -36.84
N GLU A 303 36.62 4.61 -37.61
CA GLU A 303 36.53 5.03 -39.00
C GLU A 303 35.79 6.37 -39.15
N GLN A 304 34.71 6.53 -38.39
CA GLN A 304 33.79 7.67 -38.49
C GLN A 304 33.63 8.37 -37.14
N LYS A 305 33.31 9.66 -37.18
CA LYS A 305 32.98 10.42 -35.99
C LYS A 305 31.56 10.10 -35.57
N VAL A 306 31.38 9.51 -34.39
CA VAL A 306 30.08 9.19 -33.82
C VAL A 306 29.61 10.32 -32.92
N SER A 307 28.39 10.80 -33.12
CA SER A 307 27.68 11.70 -32.21
C SER A 307 26.29 11.13 -31.92
N TYR A 308 25.78 11.36 -30.71
CA TYR A 308 24.48 10.84 -30.30
C TYR A 308 23.79 11.81 -29.34
N GLN A 309 22.47 11.74 -29.30
CA GLN A 309 21.63 12.47 -28.35
C GLN A 309 21.20 11.53 -27.23
N THR A 310 21.05 12.09 -26.02
CA THR A 310 20.52 11.38 -24.86
C THR A 310 19.33 12.09 -24.27
N ARG A 311 18.47 11.33 -23.61
CA ARG A 311 17.47 11.84 -22.69
C ARG A 311 17.67 11.24 -21.31
N GLU A 312 17.22 11.94 -20.29
CA GLU A 312 17.15 11.40 -18.94
C GLU A 312 15.95 10.44 -18.82
N ALA A 313 16.18 9.30 -18.18
CA ALA A 313 15.15 8.36 -17.76
C ALA A 313 15.49 7.85 -16.36
N VAL A 314 14.49 7.64 -15.51
CA VAL A 314 14.66 7.13 -14.15
C VAL A 314 13.96 5.80 -14.05
N TYR A 315 14.75 4.73 -14.05
CA TYR A 315 14.24 3.38 -13.83
C TYR A 315 14.17 3.05 -12.34
N GLU A 316 13.57 1.91 -12.03
CA GLU A 316 13.42 1.44 -10.66
C GLU A 316 14.03 0.05 -10.50
N GLU A 317 14.67 -0.16 -9.35
CA GLU A 317 15.20 -1.43 -8.90
C GLU A 317 14.53 -1.80 -7.59
N LEU A 318 14.13 -3.06 -7.41
CA LEU A 318 13.60 -3.50 -6.13
C LEU A 318 14.71 -3.45 -5.06
N LEU A 319 14.38 -2.87 -3.91
CA LEU A 319 15.21 -2.96 -2.71
C LEU A 319 14.63 -3.97 -1.72
N LEU A 320 13.32 -3.89 -1.48
CA LEU A 320 12.65 -4.69 -0.46
C LEU A 320 11.16 -4.81 -0.76
N GLN A 321 10.62 -6.02 -0.64
CA GLN A 321 9.20 -6.27 -0.43
C GLN A 321 9.07 -7.00 0.91
N ASN A 322 8.36 -6.41 1.87
CA ASN A 322 8.26 -6.99 3.21
C ASN A 322 6.89 -6.72 3.85
N GLN A 323 6.45 -7.67 4.69
CA GLN A 323 5.30 -7.52 5.58
C GLN A 323 5.82 -7.47 7.01
N SER A 324 5.79 -6.28 7.61
CA SER A 324 6.41 -5.99 8.90
C SER A 324 5.37 -5.82 9.99
N LYS A 325 5.61 -6.43 11.16
CA LYS A 325 4.69 -6.38 12.30
C LYS A 325 5.24 -5.53 13.44
N CYS A 326 4.44 -4.56 13.88
CA CYS A 326 4.69 -3.79 15.10
C CYS A 326 3.76 -4.26 16.22
N LYS A 327 4.33 -4.69 17.34
CA LYS A 327 3.56 -5.12 18.52
C LYS A 327 3.46 -3.97 19.50
N ILE A 328 2.24 -3.65 19.92
CA ILE A 328 1.93 -2.65 20.94
C ILE A 328 1.38 -3.37 22.16
N VAL A 329 1.95 -3.07 23.33
CA VAL A 329 1.43 -3.51 24.63
C VAL A 329 1.44 -2.29 25.55
N GLU A 330 0.26 -1.78 25.86
CA GLU A 330 0.10 -0.56 26.65
C GLU A 330 -0.87 -0.80 27.81
N ASN A 331 -0.54 -0.27 28.99
CA ASN A 331 -1.43 -0.32 30.16
C ASN A 331 -2.05 1.05 30.38
N LEU A 332 -3.37 1.14 30.25
CA LEU A 332 -4.12 2.37 30.40
C LEU A 332 -4.81 2.38 31.76
N SER A 333 -4.65 3.47 32.51
CA SER A 333 -5.41 3.72 33.75
C SER A 333 -6.66 4.51 33.41
N LEU A 334 -7.82 3.91 33.70
CA LEU A 334 -9.15 4.40 33.36
C LEU A 334 -9.98 4.57 34.64
N PRO A 335 -9.65 5.56 35.49
CA PRO A 335 -10.34 5.79 36.77
C PRO A 335 -11.81 6.18 36.60
N GLU A 336 -12.25 6.54 35.39
CA GLU A 336 -13.65 6.74 35.03
C GLU A 336 -14.45 5.43 34.93
N LEU A 337 -13.79 4.28 34.74
CA LEU A 337 -14.44 2.98 34.61
C LEU A 337 -14.75 2.33 35.97
N LYS A 338 -13.80 2.35 36.93
CA LYS A 338 -13.93 1.74 38.27
C LYS A 338 -14.53 0.32 38.25
N ASP A 339 -15.14 -0.11 39.36
CA ASP A 339 -15.86 -1.39 39.51
C ASP A 339 -17.14 -1.50 38.63
N ASP A 340 -17.35 -0.58 37.69
CA ASP A 340 -18.51 -0.54 36.80
C ASP A 340 -18.32 -1.37 35.53
N VAL A 341 -17.19 -2.09 35.39
CA VAL A 341 -16.90 -2.96 34.25
C VAL A 341 -16.88 -4.42 34.69
N LEU A 342 -17.85 -5.19 34.21
CA LEU A 342 -17.92 -6.64 34.44
C LEU A 342 -17.09 -7.43 33.44
N GLN A 343 -17.17 -7.06 32.17
CA GLN A 343 -16.53 -7.80 31.08
C GLN A 343 -16.35 -6.93 29.84
N ILE A 344 -15.24 -7.10 29.11
CA ILE A 344 -15.06 -6.51 27.78
C ILE A 344 -15.74 -7.43 26.75
N CYS A 345 -16.62 -6.86 25.93
CA CYS A 345 -17.40 -7.59 24.94
C CYS A 345 -16.71 -7.65 23.57
N HIS A 346 -16.12 -6.53 23.14
CA HIS A 346 -15.50 -6.39 21.82
C HIS A 346 -14.49 -5.26 21.79
N SER A 347 -13.40 -5.45 21.06
CA SER A 347 -12.33 -4.46 20.87
C SER A 347 -12.11 -4.16 19.40
N SER A 348 -12.00 -2.89 19.07
CA SER A 348 -11.82 -2.37 17.71
C SER A 348 -10.73 -1.31 17.71
N GLY A 349 -10.07 -1.11 16.57
CA GLY A 349 -9.07 -0.05 16.45
C GLY A 349 -8.73 0.27 15.01
N SER A 350 -8.14 1.45 14.84
CA SER A 350 -7.68 1.95 13.54
C SER A 350 -6.34 2.64 13.70
N VAL A 351 -5.45 2.46 12.73
CA VAL A 351 -4.16 3.14 12.69
C VAL A 351 -4.28 4.46 11.93
N GLN A 352 -3.68 5.51 12.49
CA GLN A 352 -3.46 6.78 11.83
C GLN A 352 -1.95 7.01 11.75
N ILE A 353 -1.43 7.21 10.55
CA ILE A 353 -0.03 7.52 10.33
C ILE A 353 0.16 9.02 10.39
N GLU A 354 0.98 9.50 11.32
CA GLU A 354 1.28 10.92 11.52
C GLU A 354 2.52 11.33 10.75
N HIS A 355 3.54 10.45 10.73
CA HIS A 355 4.82 10.76 10.12
C HIS A 355 5.49 9.52 9.56
N VAL A 356 6.11 9.67 8.37
CA VAL A 356 6.95 8.66 7.76
C VAL A 356 8.25 9.32 7.30
N GLU A 357 9.38 8.82 7.78
CA GLU A 357 10.72 9.33 7.48
C GLU A 357 11.62 8.21 6.95
N THR A 358 12.27 8.43 5.81
CA THR A 358 13.30 7.54 5.28
C THR A 358 14.67 7.96 5.81
N ARG A 359 15.40 7.04 6.43
CA ARG A 359 16.74 7.27 7.00
C ARG A 359 17.80 6.58 6.16
N ALA A 360 18.53 7.35 5.35
CA ALA A 360 19.59 6.85 4.47
C ALA A 360 20.93 6.72 5.21
N GLU A 361 21.01 5.74 6.12
CA GLU A 361 22.19 5.44 6.95
C GLU A 361 22.55 3.95 6.90
N LYS A 362 23.72 3.56 7.40
CA LYS A 362 24.15 2.14 7.43
C LYS A 362 23.21 1.23 8.24
N GLN A 363 22.52 1.81 9.23
CA GLN A 363 21.42 1.18 9.98
C GLN A 363 20.13 1.96 9.71
N GLY A 364 19.90 2.24 8.43
CA GLY A 364 18.78 3.01 7.92
C GLY A 364 17.48 2.19 7.85
N GLY A 365 16.44 2.85 7.37
CA GLY A 365 15.11 2.26 7.29
C GLY A 365 14.02 3.30 7.12
N ILE A 366 12.78 2.85 7.30
CA ILE A 366 11.60 3.70 7.31
C ILE A 366 11.10 3.81 8.74
N LEU A 367 11.19 5.02 9.32
CA LEU A 367 10.53 5.32 10.59
C LEU A 367 9.07 5.62 10.31
N ILE A 368 8.19 4.93 11.01
CA ILE A 368 6.74 5.07 10.94
C ILE A 368 6.25 5.46 12.33
N GLU A 369 5.66 6.65 12.43
CA GLU A 369 5.07 7.17 13.67
C GLU A 369 3.60 7.44 13.46
N GLY A 370 2.80 7.11 14.47
CA GLY A 370 1.36 7.21 14.36
C GLY A 370 0.64 6.97 15.67
N ILE A 371 -0.68 6.92 15.56
CA ILE A 371 -1.61 6.73 16.66
C ILE A 371 -2.48 5.52 16.35
N LEU A 372 -2.52 4.57 17.28
CA LEU A 372 -3.55 3.53 17.31
C LEU A 372 -4.75 4.08 18.08
N HIS A 373 -5.85 4.32 17.38
CA HIS A 373 -7.14 4.60 18.00
C HIS A 373 -7.75 3.28 18.46
N VAL A 374 -8.19 3.23 19.71
CA VAL A 374 -8.74 2.04 20.37
C VAL A 374 -10.14 2.35 20.84
N SER A 375 -11.08 1.44 20.57
CA SER A 375 -12.42 1.49 21.14
C SER A 375 -12.85 0.11 21.59
N PHE A 376 -13.42 0.00 22.79
CA PHE A 376 -13.98 -1.26 23.26
C PHE A 376 -15.36 -1.08 23.89
N LEU A 377 -16.23 -2.05 23.61
CA LEU A 377 -17.55 -2.21 24.20
C LEU A 377 -17.42 -3.08 25.45
N TYR A 378 -18.08 -2.72 26.55
CA TYR A 378 -18.01 -3.45 27.80
C TYR A 378 -19.37 -3.52 28.51
N LEU A 379 -19.55 -4.58 29.30
CA LEU A 379 -20.70 -4.83 30.16
C LEU A 379 -20.51 -4.13 31.51
N LYS A 380 -21.59 -3.54 32.03
CA LYS A 380 -21.67 -2.80 33.27
C LYS A 380 -22.44 -3.53 34.35
N ALA A 381 -22.22 -3.17 35.61
CA ALA A 381 -22.98 -3.71 36.74
C ALA A 381 -24.39 -3.10 36.87
N ASP A 382 -24.67 -1.99 36.18
CA ASP A 382 -25.98 -1.33 36.15
C ASP A 382 -26.90 -1.98 35.10
N ASP A 383 -27.87 -2.78 35.56
CA ASP A 383 -28.85 -3.46 34.69
C ASP A 383 -29.71 -2.49 33.86
N ALA A 384 -29.86 -1.23 34.28
CA ALA A 384 -30.61 -0.23 33.50
C ALA A 384 -29.80 0.32 32.32
N LEU A 385 -28.47 0.25 32.39
CA LEU A 385 -27.53 0.67 31.37
C LEU A 385 -26.39 -0.36 31.27
N PRO A 386 -26.69 -1.57 30.79
CA PRO A 386 -25.78 -2.71 30.92
C PRO A 386 -24.55 -2.59 30.03
N PHE A 387 -24.49 -1.64 29.09
CA PHE A 387 -23.36 -1.50 28.16
C PHE A 387 -22.75 -0.09 28.20
N GLY A 388 -21.43 -0.05 28.13
CA GLY A 388 -20.64 1.16 27.96
C GLY A 388 -19.65 1.02 26.80
N ASN A 389 -19.19 2.15 26.29
CA ASN A 389 -18.17 2.21 25.26
C ASN A 389 -17.07 3.17 25.71
N TRP A 390 -15.82 2.74 25.57
CA TRP A 390 -14.65 3.58 25.83
C TRP A 390 -13.87 3.79 24.52
N GLN A 391 -13.21 4.94 24.42
CA GLN A 391 -12.36 5.32 23.29
C GLN A 391 -11.09 6.00 23.82
N GLY A 392 -9.96 5.72 23.17
CA GLY A 392 -8.71 6.40 23.44
C GLY A 392 -7.65 6.11 22.40
N MET A 393 -6.43 6.54 22.69
CA MET A 393 -5.34 6.62 21.71
C MET A 393 -4.05 6.09 22.31
N VAL A 394 -3.33 5.26 21.56
CA VAL A 394 -2.01 4.74 21.92
C VAL A 394 -1.01 5.16 20.84
N PRO A 395 -0.10 6.11 21.10
CA PRO A 395 0.92 6.49 20.14
C PRO A 395 1.92 5.34 19.95
N PHE A 396 2.47 5.21 18.75
CA PHE A 396 3.51 4.23 18.45
C PHE A 396 4.59 4.83 17.55
N SER A 397 5.78 4.24 17.62
CA SER A 397 6.92 4.53 16.76
C SER A 397 7.57 3.20 16.38
N TYR A 398 7.73 2.96 15.08
CA TYR A 398 8.25 1.71 14.53
C TYR A 398 9.29 2.00 13.45
N LEU A 399 10.47 1.39 13.58
CA LEU A 399 11.52 1.46 12.56
C LEU A 399 11.50 0.16 11.76
N LEU A 400 11.14 0.26 10.48
CA LEU A 400 11.35 -0.82 9.53
C LEU A 400 12.78 -0.76 9.03
N GLU A 401 13.60 -1.71 9.45
CA GLU A 401 15.03 -1.75 9.12
C GLU A 401 15.27 -2.12 7.65
N CYS A 402 16.05 -1.29 6.96
CA CYS A 402 16.57 -1.57 5.62
C CYS A 402 18.06 -1.16 5.61
N PRO A 403 18.97 -2.11 5.88
CA PRO A 403 20.40 -1.83 5.89
C PRO A 403 20.86 -1.29 4.52
N ASP A 404 21.83 -0.36 4.55
CA ASP A 404 22.41 0.26 3.35
C ASP A 404 21.38 0.98 2.43
N MET A 405 20.32 1.56 3.04
CA MET A 405 19.28 2.31 2.32
C MET A 405 19.88 3.49 1.53
N PRO A 406 19.68 3.54 0.19
CA PRO A 406 20.09 4.67 -0.63
C PRO A 406 19.36 5.97 -0.23
N LYS A 407 19.86 7.11 -0.69
CA LYS A 407 19.20 8.40 -0.48
C LYS A 407 17.92 8.54 -1.30
N ASP A 408 17.98 8.10 -2.56
CA ASP A 408 16.91 8.27 -3.53
C ASP A 408 16.12 6.95 -3.64
N VAL A 409 15.06 6.87 -2.85
CA VAL A 409 14.21 5.68 -2.71
C VAL A 409 12.75 6.04 -2.83
N ARG A 410 11.98 5.14 -3.43
CA ARG A 410 10.53 5.21 -3.53
C ARG A 410 9.93 4.09 -2.71
N TYR A 411 8.94 4.40 -1.90
CA TYR A 411 8.25 3.39 -1.10
C TYR A 411 6.74 3.49 -1.27
N GLN A 412 6.10 2.33 -1.20
CA GLN A 412 4.68 2.22 -0.93
C GLN A 412 4.52 1.57 0.44
N LEU A 413 3.61 2.13 1.25
CA LEU A 413 3.32 1.69 2.59
C LEU A 413 1.80 1.55 2.72
N SER A 414 1.35 0.34 3.01
CA SER A 414 -0.02 0.09 3.49
C SER A 414 0.04 -0.35 4.95
N ASN A 415 -0.99 -0.01 5.72
CA ASN A 415 -1.05 -0.32 7.15
C ASN A 415 -2.42 -0.87 7.54
N ARG A 416 -2.45 -1.71 8.57
CA ARG A 416 -3.69 -2.28 9.12
C ARG A 416 -3.51 -2.73 10.57
N VAL A 417 -4.63 -2.89 11.27
CA VAL A 417 -4.67 -3.50 12.61
C VAL A 417 -4.94 -5.00 12.44
N GLU A 418 -3.87 -5.79 12.36
CA GLU A 418 -3.98 -7.24 12.21
C GLU A 418 -4.63 -7.89 13.43
N GLN A 419 -4.31 -7.42 14.64
CA GLN A 419 -4.92 -7.91 15.87
C GLN A 419 -5.09 -6.77 16.87
N ILE A 420 -6.17 -6.81 17.63
CA ILE A 420 -6.36 -5.95 18.81
C ILE A 420 -7.16 -6.70 19.87
N SER A 421 -6.73 -6.61 21.11
CA SER A 421 -7.43 -7.14 22.27
C SER A 421 -7.25 -6.21 23.45
N VAL A 422 -8.32 -5.95 24.17
CA VAL A 422 -8.29 -5.22 25.43
C VAL A 422 -8.70 -6.16 26.55
N THR A 423 -7.91 -6.23 27.62
CA THR A 423 -8.18 -7.09 28.78
C THR A 423 -8.10 -6.30 30.07
N MET A 424 -9.01 -6.56 31.02
CA MET A 424 -8.96 -5.97 32.35
C MET A 424 -7.74 -6.49 33.12
N THR A 425 -6.95 -5.59 33.72
CA THR A 425 -5.81 -5.94 34.59
C THR A 425 -6.03 -5.56 36.05
N GLY A 426 -7.08 -4.79 36.33
CA GLY A 426 -7.51 -4.34 37.65
C GLY A 426 -8.94 -3.79 37.57
N SER A 427 -9.41 -3.09 38.61
CA SER A 427 -10.73 -2.43 38.58
C SER A 427 -10.71 -1.08 37.84
N ASP A 428 -9.55 -0.47 37.63
CA ASP A 428 -9.41 0.83 36.95
C ASP A 428 -8.28 0.82 35.91
N SER A 429 -7.91 -0.36 35.42
CA SER A 429 -6.84 -0.51 34.44
C SER A 429 -7.14 -1.58 33.39
N VAL A 430 -6.75 -1.29 32.16
CA VAL A 430 -6.83 -2.20 31.02
C VAL A 430 -5.48 -2.34 30.35
N GLU A 431 -5.19 -3.53 29.84
CA GLU A 431 -4.06 -3.79 28.96
C GLU A 431 -4.57 -3.87 27.52
N VAL A 432 -4.02 -3.00 26.67
CA VAL A 432 -4.23 -3.03 25.22
C VAL A 432 -3.08 -3.78 24.58
N LYS A 433 -3.39 -4.87 23.87
CA LYS A 433 -2.44 -5.57 23.00
C LYS A 433 -2.89 -5.43 21.56
N ALA A 434 -2.01 -4.93 20.71
CA ALA A 434 -2.28 -4.83 19.28
C ALA A 434 -1.09 -5.27 18.44
N VAL A 435 -1.38 -5.78 17.25
CA VAL A 435 -0.40 -6.06 16.21
C VAL A 435 -0.78 -5.22 15.00
N LEU A 436 0.07 -4.25 14.67
CA LEU A 436 -0.03 -3.48 13.45
C LEU A 436 0.78 -4.18 12.37
N ASP A 437 0.24 -4.25 11.17
CA ASP A 437 0.89 -4.84 10.01
C ASP A 437 1.13 -3.77 8.95
N PHE A 438 2.34 -3.78 8.40
CA PHE A 438 2.84 -2.81 7.43
C PHE A 438 3.36 -3.54 6.20
N ASP A 439 2.63 -3.43 5.09
CA ASP A 439 3.09 -3.89 3.78
C ASP A 439 3.96 -2.80 3.15
N VAL A 440 5.23 -3.11 2.88
CA VAL A 440 6.19 -2.17 2.29
C VAL A 440 6.76 -2.69 0.99
N PHE A 441 6.67 -1.85 -0.05
CA PHE A 441 7.28 -2.05 -1.35
C PHE A 441 8.28 -0.93 -1.63
N LEU A 442 9.57 -1.22 -1.45
CA LEU A 442 10.67 -0.26 -1.53
C LEU A 442 11.49 -0.49 -2.79
N ARG A 443 11.76 0.61 -3.50
CA ARG A 443 12.51 0.65 -4.76
C ARG A 443 13.58 1.73 -4.69
N LYS A 444 14.71 1.52 -5.37
CA LYS A 444 15.71 2.58 -5.60
C LYS A 444 15.56 3.14 -7.00
N GLU A 445 15.82 4.42 -7.13
CA GLU A 445 15.88 5.07 -8.44
C GLU A 445 17.21 4.79 -9.14
N VAL A 446 17.14 4.51 -10.44
CA VAL A 446 18.29 4.25 -11.31
C VAL A 446 18.26 5.26 -12.46
N PRO A 447 18.79 6.49 -12.24
CA PRO A 447 18.86 7.50 -13.27
C PRO A 447 19.83 7.08 -14.38
N MET A 448 19.41 7.27 -15.63
CA MET A 448 20.14 6.85 -16.82
C MET A 448 20.03 7.89 -17.93
N GLN A 449 21.08 7.99 -18.73
CA GLN A 449 21.10 8.76 -19.97
C GLN A 449 20.87 7.80 -21.13
N VAL A 450 19.66 7.77 -21.65
CA VAL A 450 19.24 6.85 -22.71
C VAL A 450 19.57 7.46 -24.06
N ILE A 451 20.33 6.75 -24.89
CA ILE A 451 20.62 7.17 -26.26
C ILE A 451 19.35 7.09 -27.10
N THR A 452 18.97 8.22 -27.72
CA THR A 452 17.75 8.33 -28.54
C THR A 452 18.04 8.41 -30.03
N GLU A 453 19.20 8.96 -30.40
CA GLU A 453 19.60 9.14 -31.79
C GLU A 453 21.11 8.98 -31.92
N VAL A 454 21.56 8.41 -33.04
CA VAL A 454 22.99 8.25 -33.36
C VAL A 454 23.23 8.73 -34.79
N SER A 455 24.27 9.53 -34.97
CA SER A 455 24.70 10.03 -36.27
C SER A 455 26.20 9.80 -36.48
N LEU A 456 26.57 9.54 -37.74
CA LEU A 456 27.95 9.38 -38.17
C LEU A 456 28.33 10.50 -39.11
N GLU A 457 29.46 11.13 -38.83
CA GLU A 457 30.08 12.13 -39.66
C GLU A 457 31.41 11.60 -40.21
N GLU A 458 31.80 12.07 -41.39
CA GLU A 458 33.14 11.77 -41.90
C GLU A 458 34.20 12.37 -40.97
N THR A 459 35.19 11.54 -40.61
CA THR A 459 36.29 12.01 -39.78
C THR A 459 37.27 12.83 -40.62
N ASP A 460 37.66 14.01 -40.13
CA ASP A 460 38.67 14.83 -40.80
C ASP A 460 40.02 14.08 -40.82
N ARG A 461 40.41 13.68 -42.04
CA ARG A 461 41.64 12.93 -42.30
C ARG A 461 42.90 13.75 -41.97
N GLU A 462 42.86 15.07 -42.12
CA GLU A 462 44.00 15.93 -41.79
C GLU A 462 44.19 16.07 -40.28
N GLU A 463 43.12 16.17 -39.51
CA GLU A 463 43.19 16.18 -38.04
C GLU A 463 43.66 14.83 -37.49
N LEU A 464 43.16 13.72 -38.05
CA LEU A 464 43.60 12.38 -37.71
C LEU A 464 45.11 12.20 -37.97
N ALA A 465 45.64 12.71 -39.08
CA ALA A 465 47.06 12.61 -39.43
C ALA A 465 47.98 13.40 -38.49
N LYS A 466 47.48 14.49 -37.89
CA LYS A 466 48.23 15.30 -36.90
C LYS A 466 48.31 14.63 -35.52
N LYS A 467 47.42 13.69 -35.21
CA LYS A 467 47.45 12.97 -33.93
C LYS A 467 48.61 11.95 -33.90
N PRO A 468 49.39 11.89 -32.81
CA PRO A 468 50.51 10.96 -32.69
C PRO A 468 50.03 9.51 -32.76
N GLY A 469 50.78 8.65 -33.47
CA GLY A 469 50.45 7.23 -33.62
C GLY A 469 50.67 6.40 -32.35
N ILE A 470 51.57 6.84 -31.47
CA ILE A 470 51.85 6.21 -30.17
C ILE A 470 51.93 7.30 -29.11
N VAL A 471 51.21 7.10 -28.01
CA VAL A 471 51.18 8.02 -26.87
C VAL A 471 51.55 7.27 -25.60
N GLY A 472 52.54 7.80 -24.86
CA GLY A 472 52.75 7.42 -23.47
C GLY A 472 51.82 8.24 -22.57
N TYR A 473 50.86 7.59 -21.93
CA TYR A 473 49.83 8.22 -21.11
C TYR A 473 49.97 7.84 -19.64
N MET A 474 49.74 8.79 -18.74
CA MET A 474 49.67 8.55 -17.30
C MET A 474 48.22 8.64 -16.85
N VAL A 475 47.69 7.54 -16.33
CA VAL A 475 46.28 7.40 -15.94
C VAL A 475 45.93 8.40 -14.85
N LYS A 476 44.81 9.09 -15.01
CA LYS A 476 44.26 10.06 -14.06
C LYS A 476 43.08 9.47 -13.30
N SER A 477 42.66 10.16 -12.24
CA SER A 477 41.44 9.79 -11.53
C SER A 477 40.22 9.95 -12.45
N GLY A 478 39.43 8.88 -12.59
CA GLY A 478 38.25 8.84 -13.45
C GLY A 478 38.47 8.24 -14.84
N ASP A 479 39.73 8.01 -15.25
CA ASP A 479 40.01 7.37 -16.54
C ASP A 479 39.64 5.88 -16.51
N ASP A 480 39.01 5.40 -17.58
CA ASP A 480 38.81 3.98 -17.85
C ASP A 480 39.37 3.62 -19.24
N LEU A 481 39.51 2.32 -19.54
CA LEU A 481 40.04 1.90 -20.83
C LEU A 481 39.17 2.35 -22.00
N TRP A 482 37.84 2.38 -21.82
CA TRP A 482 36.89 2.80 -22.83
C TRP A 482 37.10 4.26 -23.27
N THR A 483 37.14 5.18 -22.30
CA THR A 483 37.35 6.62 -22.54
C THR A 483 38.71 6.87 -23.19
N LEU A 484 39.76 6.17 -22.76
CA LEU A 484 41.08 6.25 -23.38
C LEU A 484 41.08 5.68 -24.81
N ALA A 485 40.44 4.54 -25.03
CA ALA A 485 40.32 3.92 -26.35
C ALA A 485 39.62 4.85 -27.35
N LYS A 486 38.48 5.42 -26.94
CA LYS A 486 37.73 6.43 -27.70
C LYS A 486 38.54 7.69 -27.97
N GLN A 487 39.23 8.23 -26.96
CA GLN A 487 40.03 9.45 -27.09
C GLN A 487 41.21 9.31 -28.07
N TYR A 488 41.90 8.16 -28.00
CA TYR A 488 43.11 7.90 -28.79
C TYR A 488 42.86 7.10 -30.06
N MET A 489 41.58 6.87 -30.43
CA MET A 489 41.18 6.12 -31.62
C MET A 489 41.83 4.73 -31.65
N THR A 490 41.56 3.93 -30.62
CA THR A 490 41.99 2.53 -30.52
C THR A 490 40.92 1.70 -29.81
N THR A 491 41.22 0.46 -29.45
CA THR A 491 40.31 -0.44 -28.72
C THR A 491 40.81 -0.74 -27.31
N GLU A 492 39.88 -1.03 -26.39
CA GLU A 492 40.24 -1.49 -25.04
C GLU A 492 41.08 -2.76 -25.07
N GLU A 493 40.83 -3.64 -26.05
CA GLU A 493 41.60 -4.85 -26.25
C GLU A 493 43.05 -4.54 -26.66
N SER A 494 43.25 -3.61 -27.60
CA SER A 494 44.58 -3.17 -28.03
C SER A 494 45.38 -2.56 -26.87
N ILE A 495 44.76 -1.68 -26.08
CA ILE A 495 45.41 -1.10 -24.89
C ILE A 495 45.79 -2.22 -23.89
N ARG A 496 44.90 -3.19 -23.64
CA ARG A 496 45.19 -4.31 -22.74
C ARG A 496 46.35 -5.16 -23.22
N GLN A 497 46.38 -5.52 -24.50
CA GLN A 497 47.42 -6.36 -25.08
C GLN A 497 48.79 -5.68 -25.05
N ILE A 498 48.88 -4.42 -25.46
CA ILE A 498 50.14 -3.65 -25.50
C ILE A 498 50.72 -3.45 -24.10
N ASN A 499 49.86 -3.28 -23.10
CA ASN A 499 50.27 -2.99 -21.72
C ASN A 499 50.26 -4.21 -20.80
N HIS A 500 49.98 -5.41 -21.33
CA HIS A 500 49.91 -6.67 -20.58
C HIS A 500 48.96 -6.59 -19.36
N LEU A 501 47.80 -5.96 -19.52
CA LEU A 501 46.81 -5.79 -18.45
C LEU A 501 45.94 -7.05 -18.31
N GLU A 502 46.20 -7.88 -17.30
CA GLU A 502 45.48 -9.15 -17.10
C GLU A 502 43.98 -8.98 -16.82
N ASN A 503 43.59 -7.95 -16.05
CA ASN A 503 42.21 -7.77 -15.60
C ASN A 503 41.52 -6.51 -16.17
N GLY A 504 42.16 -5.81 -17.12
CA GLY A 504 41.63 -4.57 -17.70
C GLY A 504 41.43 -3.40 -16.72
N LYS A 505 41.85 -3.53 -15.46
CA LYS A 505 41.76 -2.47 -14.45
C LYS A 505 43.00 -1.60 -14.49
N ILE A 506 42.80 -0.29 -14.57
CA ILE A 506 43.84 0.72 -14.51
C ILE A 506 43.65 1.57 -13.25
N LYS A 507 44.74 2.12 -12.69
CA LYS A 507 44.73 2.96 -11.51
C LYS A 507 45.42 4.31 -11.79
N PRO A 508 45.03 5.39 -11.11
CA PRO A 508 45.72 6.67 -11.23
C PRO A 508 47.22 6.53 -10.98
N GLY A 509 48.03 7.05 -11.91
CA GLY A 509 49.49 6.96 -11.90
C GLY A 509 50.08 5.84 -12.78
N ASP A 510 49.26 4.90 -13.26
CA ASP A 510 49.71 3.86 -14.20
C ASP A 510 50.19 4.49 -15.50
N LYS A 511 51.26 3.93 -16.08
CA LYS A 511 51.82 4.37 -17.36
C LYS A 511 51.41 3.41 -18.45
N LEU A 512 50.65 3.90 -19.42
CA LEU A 512 50.16 3.14 -20.55
C LEU A 512 50.81 3.59 -21.85
N ILE A 513 51.10 2.65 -22.73
CA ILE A 513 51.41 2.88 -24.14
C ILE A 513 50.12 2.68 -24.92
N ILE A 514 49.63 3.74 -25.56
CA ILE A 514 48.39 3.72 -26.33
C ILE A 514 48.75 3.94 -27.80
N CYS A 515 48.46 2.95 -28.64
CA CYS A 515 48.70 3.01 -30.07
C CYS A 515 47.39 3.29 -30.79
N LYS A 516 47.40 4.32 -31.63
CA LYS A 516 46.29 4.67 -32.50
C LYS A 516 46.10 3.58 -33.55
N GLU A 517 44.87 3.08 -33.69
CA GLU A 517 44.47 2.18 -34.76
C GLU A 517 43.77 2.99 -35.83
N ILE A 518 44.41 3.12 -36.98
CA ILE A 518 43.77 3.69 -38.16
C ILE A 518 43.03 2.52 -38.81
N GLY A 519 41.69 2.59 -38.87
CA GLY A 519 40.92 1.64 -39.66
C GLY A 519 41.49 1.62 -41.08
N MET A 520 41.95 0.44 -41.52
CA MET A 520 42.44 0.23 -42.89
C MET A 520 41.31 0.31 -43.90
#